data_AF-A0A7W8ZQS4-F1
#
_entry.id   AF-A0A7W8ZQS4-F1
#
_cell.length_a   1.000
_cell.length_b   1.000
_cell.length_c   1.000
_cell.angle_alpha   90.00
_cell.angle_beta   90.00
_cell.angle_gamma   90.00
#
_symmetry.space_group_name_H-M   'P 1'
#
loop_
_entity.id
_entity.type
_entity.pdbx_description
1 polymer ?
#
loop_
_entity_poly.entity_id
_entity_poly.type
_entity_poly.pdbx_seq_one_letter_code
_entity_poly.pdbx_strand_id
1 'polypeptide(L)'
;MEEQQIDFGFWFYYNFEERTLGNVEEFFRHLEFKISAYERQVSMTASLYETEQKTAKKKNDDDYNAAMEAAEIRYHELYNEIIGSDHERSQYASHYSGIDQIEGQHQESDEPLSEFFQDMKDSYYKSSVMMLYSLLESELKTLCGLLQNEKSIQLGLEDFGSRDYMAVSIKYLKLVVLLEMIEIDPFENILGDLQNLRNRLVHDQGLVSESKLAGIKKIVESSGRAIELVPQREFWAIKIYKPDFLLSNYTNMRLFFQELFWLIDKQNNYNLLSQQLTHMFGFVNPNVSLSNLTVSNSPQGVKINSRKKYIQTELNFPETPGSKALNVSIIFGQGPGNKIKFTFKDGLHLREDLKRLKKNLETSPEVILNNVLKGFYMNEGRRLEIKFSKE
;
A
#
# COMPACT_ATOMS: atom_id res chain seq x y z
N MET A 1 -29.56 0.07 -16.10
CA MET A 1 -28.86 0.91 -15.11
C MET A 1 -29.94 1.66 -14.38
N GLU A 2 -30.27 1.29 -13.14
CA GLU A 2 -31.08 2.18 -12.30
C GLU A 2 -30.19 3.39 -11.95
N GLU A 3 -30.68 4.61 -12.21
CA GLU A 3 -30.03 5.81 -11.71
C GLU A 3 -29.97 5.72 -10.19
N GLN A 4 -28.76 5.62 -9.63
CA GLN A 4 -28.57 5.71 -8.19
C GLN A 4 -28.96 7.12 -7.75
N GLN A 5 -30.18 7.26 -7.24
CA GLN A 5 -30.64 8.50 -6.62
C GLN A 5 -29.81 8.74 -5.35
N ILE A 6 -28.89 9.72 -5.43
CA ILE A 6 -28.05 10.13 -4.31
C ILE A 6 -28.94 10.73 -3.22
N ASP A 7 -28.83 10.23 -1.99
CA ASP A 7 -29.48 10.83 -0.83
C ASP A 7 -28.75 12.15 -0.48
N PHE A 8 -29.30 13.27 -0.95
CA PHE A 8 -28.68 14.58 -0.77
C PHE A 8 -28.46 14.92 0.70
N GLY A 9 -29.38 14.57 1.60
CA GLY A 9 -29.22 14.85 3.03
C GLY A 9 -28.05 14.08 3.64
N PHE A 10 -27.89 12.81 3.24
CA PHE A 10 -26.75 12.00 3.62
C PHE A 10 -25.45 12.56 3.08
N TRP A 11 -25.40 12.90 1.79
CA TRP A 11 -24.23 13.47 1.16
C TRP A 11 -23.85 14.82 1.78
N PHE A 12 -24.84 15.67 2.06
CA PHE A 12 -24.64 16.98 2.68
C PHE A 12 -24.05 16.85 4.09
N TYR A 13 -24.63 16.00 4.94
CA TYR A 13 -24.14 15.76 6.31
C TYR A 13 -22.64 15.42 6.32
N TYR A 14 -22.22 14.41 5.56
CA TYR A 14 -20.84 13.95 5.63
C TYR A 14 -19.82 14.81 4.85
N ASN A 15 -20.25 15.69 3.94
CA ASN A 15 -19.34 16.54 3.16
C ASN A 15 -19.29 17.99 3.64
N PHE A 16 -20.31 18.47 4.37
CA PHE A 16 -20.41 19.88 4.78
C PHE A 16 -20.46 20.07 6.29
N GLU A 17 -20.91 19.09 7.08
CA GLU A 17 -20.71 19.14 8.53
C GLU A 17 -19.29 18.68 8.85
N GLU A 18 -18.34 19.59 8.71
CA GLU A 18 -16.95 19.31 9.07
C GLU A 18 -16.83 19.09 10.58
N ARG A 19 -16.61 17.83 10.96
CA ARG A 19 -16.15 17.50 12.30
C ARG A 19 -14.75 18.07 12.51
N THR A 20 -14.56 18.83 13.59
CA THR A 20 -13.23 19.24 14.03
C THR A 20 -12.44 18.00 14.45
N LEU A 21 -11.35 17.72 13.73
CA LEU A 21 -10.47 16.59 14.04
C LEU A 21 -9.42 17.01 15.06
N GLY A 22 -9.06 16.09 15.96
CA GLY A 22 -7.89 16.26 16.82
C GLY A 22 -6.59 16.10 16.03
N ASN A 23 -5.49 16.63 16.56
CA ASN A 23 -4.18 16.60 15.90
C ASN A 23 -3.71 15.18 15.53
N VAL A 24 -3.89 14.20 16.42
CA VAL A 24 -3.51 12.81 16.17
C VAL A 24 -4.36 12.19 15.05
N GLU A 25 -5.65 12.47 15.02
CA GLU A 25 -6.52 11.96 13.96
C GLU A 25 -6.21 12.59 12.61
N GLU A 26 -5.99 13.90 12.58
CA GLU A 26 -5.56 14.61 11.38
C GLU A 26 -4.23 14.06 10.85
N PHE A 27 -3.30 13.74 11.75
CA PHE A 27 -2.05 13.06 11.40
C PHE A 27 -2.31 11.73 10.68
N PHE A 28 -3.11 10.83 11.24
CA PHE A 28 -3.38 9.53 10.61
C PHE A 28 -4.15 9.67 9.28
N ARG A 29 -5.03 10.67 9.18
CA ARG A 29 -5.71 11.03 7.91
C ARG A 29 -4.73 11.46 6.83
N HIS A 30 -3.78 12.32 7.17
CA HIS A 30 -2.75 12.80 6.23
C HIS A 30 -1.73 11.74 5.90
N LEU A 31 -1.38 10.89 6.87
CA LEU A 31 -0.46 9.77 6.68
C LEU A 31 -1.00 8.78 5.65
N GLU A 32 -2.26 8.38 5.76
CA GLU A 32 -2.91 7.50 4.77
C GLU A 32 -2.80 8.10 3.36
N PHE A 33 -3.10 9.39 3.21
CA PHE A 33 -2.98 10.06 1.92
C PHE A 33 -1.55 10.05 1.38
N LYS A 34 -0.54 10.35 2.22
CA LYS A 34 0.87 10.32 1.82
C LYS A 34 1.28 8.92 1.36
N ILE A 35 0.96 7.88 2.15
CA ILE A 35 1.26 6.49 1.79
C ILE A 35 0.59 6.14 0.44
N SER A 36 -0.70 6.46 0.27
CA SER A 36 -1.44 6.21 -0.97
C SER A 36 -0.86 6.94 -2.18
N ALA A 37 -0.42 8.18 -2.01
CA ALA A 37 0.22 8.94 -3.07
C ALA A 37 1.54 8.30 -3.52
N TYR A 38 2.38 7.90 -2.57
CA TYR A 38 3.69 7.30 -2.84
C TYR A 38 3.56 5.90 -3.45
N GLU A 39 2.65 5.08 -2.93
CA GLU A 39 2.32 3.75 -3.47
C GLU A 39 1.79 3.84 -4.91
N ARG A 40 0.90 4.81 -5.17
CA ARG A 40 0.36 5.05 -6.51
C ARG A 40 1.44 5.55 -7.46
N GLN A 41 2.34 6.42 -7.01
CA GLN A 41 3.48 6.87 -7.81
C GLN A 41 4.35 5.68 -8.24
N VAL A 42 4.69 4.78 -7.30
CA VAL A 42 5.44 3.55 -7.61
C VAL A 42 4.73 2.69 -8.65
N SER A 43 3.43 2.47 -8.47
CA SER A 43 2.62 1.66 -9.38
C SER A 43 2.54 2.27 -10.79
N MET A 44 2.29 3.58 -10.87
CA MET A 44 2.18 4.30 -12.14
C MET A 44 3.51 4.35 -12.89
N THR A 45 4.62 4.66 -12.20
CA THR A 45 5.94 4.70 -12.84
C THR A 45 6.42 3.31 -13.27
N ALA A 46 6.14 2.26 -12.49
CA ALA A 46 6.41 0.89 -12.90
C ALA A 46 5.66 0.53 -14.20
N SER A 47 4.35 0.82 -14.24
CA SER A 47 3.52 0.60 -15.44
C SER A 47 3.99 1.42 -16.65
N LEU A 48 4.49 2.64 -16.42
CA LEU A 48 5.04 3.47 -17.48
C LEU A 48 6.29 2.81 -18.07
N TYR A 49 7.26 2.39 -17.25
CA TYR A 49 8.47 1.72 -17.75
C TYR A 49 8.17 0.41 -18.48
N GLU A 50 7.18 -0.36 -18.04
CA GLU A 50 6.75 -1.55 -18.79
C GLU A 50 6.14 -1.20 -20.15
N THR A 51 5.37 -0.11 -20.22
CA THR A 51 4.75 0.36 -21.47
C THR A 51 5.78 0.91 -22.44
N GLU A 52 6.72 1.71 -21.95
CA GLU A 52 7.85 2.24 -22.75
C GLU A 52 8.73 1.09 -23.27
N GLN A 53 9.05 0.10 -22.43
CA GLN A 53 9.83 -1.07 -22.85
C GLN A 53 9.12 -1.85 -23.96
N LYS A 54 7.81 -2.12 -23.80
CA LYS A 54 7.02 -2.81 -24.83
C LYS A 54 6.97 -2.03 -26.14
N THR A 55 6.82 -0.71 -26.05
CA THR A 55 6.76 0.18 -27.22
C THR A 55 8.10 0.22 -27.95
N ALA A 56 9.21 0.34 -27.22
CA ALA A 56 10.55 0.35 -27.79
C ALA A 56 10.91 -1.00 -28.44
N LYS A 57 10.60 -2.13 -27.77
CA LYS A 57 10.78 -3.48 -28.35
C LYS A 57 9.96 -3.65 -29.61
N LYS A 58 8.68 -3.31 -29.57
CA LYS A 58 7.81 -3.39 -30.76
C LYS A 58 8.38 -2.58 -31.92
N LYS A 59 8.87 -1.35 -31.65
CA LYS A 59 9.50 -0.54 -32.68
C LYS A 59 10.75 -1.20 -33.26
N ASN A 60 11.63 -1.75 -32.41
CA ASN A 60 12.82 -2.47 -32.86
C ASN A 60 12.46 -3.67 -33.75
N ASP A 61 11.39 -4.40 -33.40
CA ASP A 61 10.90 -5.53 -34.19
C ASP A 61 10.24 -5.08 -35.50
N ASP A 62 9.45 -4.01 -35.48
CA ASP A 62 8.83 -3.43 -36.69
C ASP A 62 9.92 -2.93 -37.66
N ASP A 63 10.95 -2.25 -37.16
CA ASP A 63 12.09 -1.76 -37.94
C ASP A 63 12.91 -2.94 -38.53
N TYR A 64 13.13 -3.99 -37.75
CA TYR A 64 13.79 -5.22 -38.20
C TYR A 64 12.99 -5.93 -39.31
N ASN A 65 11.69 -6.14 -39.11
CA ASN A 65 10.84 -6.83 -40.08
C ASN A 65 10.80 -6.09 -41.41
N ALA A 66 10.72 -4.75 -41.38
CA ALA A 66 10.75 -3.92 -42.59
C ALA A 66 12.11 -3.99 -43.31
N ALA A 67 13.22 -3.98 -42.57
CA ALA A 67 14.55 -4.15 -43.13
C ALA A 67 14.76 -5.55 -43.71
N MET A 68 14.25 -6.58 -43.03
CA MET A 68 14.35 -7.98 -43.44
C MET A 68 13.57 -8.23 -44.73
N GLU A 69 12.32 -7.75 -44.83
CA GLU A 69 11.52 -7.86 -46.06
C GLU A 69 12.24 -7.23 -47.26
N ALA A 70 12.83 -6.05 -47.09
CA ALA A 70 13.60 -5.40 -48.14
C ALA A 70 14.88 -6.17 -48.52
N ALA A 71 15.56 -6.76 -47.54
CA ALA A 71 16.77 -7.56 -47.76
C ALA A 71 16.46 -8.91 -48.42
N GLU A 72 15.35 -9.57 -48.09
CA GLU A 72 14.89 -10.80 -48.72
C GLU A 72 14.55 -10.58 -50.21
N ILE A 73 13.86 -9.49 -50.54
CA ILE A 73 13.59 -9.10 -51.94
C ILE A 73 14.92 -8.98 -52.69
N ARG A 74 15.87 -8.21 -52.14
CA ARG A 74 17.18 -8.00 -52.75
C ARG A 74 18.00 -9.29 -52.84
N TYR A 75 17.92 -10.16 -51.83
CA TYR A 75 18.56 -11.47 -51.83
C TYR A 75 18.09 -12.29 -53.03
N HIS A 76 16.77 -12.38 -53.25
CA HIS A 76 16.21 -13.13 -54.37
C HIS A 76 16.58 -12.54 -55.73
N GLU A 77 16.64 -11.22 -55.87
CA GLU A 77 17.13 -10.56 -57.07
C GLU A 77 18.59 -10.96 -57.37
N LEU A 78 19.49 -10.76 -56.40
CA LEU A 78 20.92 -11.08 -56.54
C LEU A 78 21.18 -12.58 -56.76
N TYR A 79 20.39 -13.43 -56.12
CA TYR A 79 20.47 -14.88 -56.27
C TYR A 79 20.20 -15.30 -57.72
N ASN A 80 19.25 -14.65 -58.39
CA ASN A 80 18.85 -14.96 -59.76
C ASN A 80 19.75 -14.32 -60.84
N GLU A 81 20.50 -13.27 -60.49
CA GLU A 81 21.42 -12.58 -61.42
C GLU A 81 22.72 -13.35 -61.71
N ILE A 82 23.16 -14.21 -60.79
CA ILE A 82 24.45 -14.91 -60.90
C ILE A 82 24.28 -16.34 -61.39
N ILE A 83 25.15 -16.73 -62.33
CA ILE A 83 25.30 -18.11 -62.81
C ILE A 83 26.42 -18.77 -62.00
N GLY A 84 26.10 -19.86 -61.31
CA GLY A 84 27.04 -20.60 -60.47
C GLY A 84 26.35 -21.77 -59.77
N SER A 85 27.10 -22.45 -58.91
CA SER A 85 26.49 -23.44 -58.01
C SER A 85 25.53 -22.77 -57.02
N ASP A 86 24.58 -23.53 -56.50
CA ASP A 86 23.60 -23.07 -55.49
C ASP A 86 24.29 -22.41 -54.29
N HIS A 87 25.41 -22.98 -53.87
CA HIS A 87 26.22 -22.48 -52.76
C HIS A 87 26.85 -21.12 -53.04
N GLU A 88 27.46 -20.92 -54.22
CA GLU A 88 28.08 -19.65 -54.60
C GLU A 88 27.03 -18.53 -54.75
N ARG A 89 25.88 -18.86 -55.33
CA ARG A 89 24.75 -17.92 -55.48
C ARG A 89 24.20 -17.50 -54.11
N SER A 90 24.06 -18.45 -53.18
CA SER A 90 23.56 -18.17 -51.83
C SER A 90 24.54 -17.33 -51.02
N GLN A 91 25.84 -17.63 -51.05
CA GLN A 91 26.85 -16.83 -50.36
C GLN A 91 26.92 -15.40 -50.89
N TYR A 92 26.91 -15.22 -52.21
CA TYR A 92 26.89 -13.90 -52.82
C TYR A 92 25.63 -13.14 -52.43
N ALA A 93 24.46 -13.75 -52.62
CA ALA A 93 23.19 -13.10 -52.32
C ALA A 93 23.08 -12.69 -50.85
N SER A 94 23.51 -13.55 -49.90
CA SER A 94 23.49 -13.25 -48.45
C SER A 94 24.38 -12.07 -48.11
N HIS A 95 25.61 -12.07 -48.66
CA HIS A 95 26.58 -11.01 -48.38
C HIS A 95 26.12 -9.64 -48.89
N TYR A 96 25.58 -9.59 -50.12
CA TYR A 96 25.24 -8.33 -50.78
C TYR A 96 23.80 -7.85 -50.50
N SER A 97 22.90 -8.74 -50.08
CA SER A 97 21.58 -8.34 -49.56
C SER A 97 21.70 -7.70 -48.17
N GLY A 98 22.72 -8.08 -47.40
CA GLY A 98 22.92 -7.64 -46.02
C GLY A 98 22.06 -8.39 -45.01
N ILE A 99 21.46 -9.53 -45.39
CA ILE A 99 20.52 -10.27 -44.54
C ILE A 99 21.15 -10.68 -43.19
N ASP A 100 22.38 -11.20 -43.22
CA ASP A 100 23.14 -11.59 -42.02
C ASP A 100 23.48 -10.39 -41.13
N GLN A 101 23.69 -9.21 -41.73
CA GLN A 101 23.99 -7.98 -40.98
C GLN A 101 22.76 -7.47 -40.25
N ILE A 102 21.57 -7.59 -40.85
CA ILE A 102 20.31 -7.15 -40.25
C ILE A 102 19.95 -8.04 -39.06
N GLU A 103 20.10 -9.36 -39.17
CA GLU A 103 19.92 -10.28 -38.04
C GLU A 103 20.87 -9.96 -36.88
N GLY A 104 22.15 -9.76 -37.18
CA GLY A 104 23.15 -9.37 -36.18
C GLY A 104 22.79 -8.04 -35.49
N GLN A 105 22.39 -7.03 -36.26
CA GLN A 105 22.02 -5.71 -35.72
C GLN A 105 20.77 -5.77 -34.83
N HIS A 106 19.79 -6.60 -35.16
CA HIS A 106 18.59 -6.76 -34.31
C HIS A 106 18.94 -7.38 -32.96
N GLN A 107 19.77 -8.43 -32.95
CA GLN A 107 20.27 -9.04 -31.71
C GLN A 107 21.10 -8.04 -30.88
N GLU A 108 22.02 -7.32 -31.53
CA GLU A 108 22.83 -6.26 -30.92
C GLU A 108 22.00 -5.08 -30.40
N SER A 109 20.74 -4.93 -30.83
CA SER A 109 19.81 -3.90 -30.37
C SER A 109 18.90 -4.38 -29.23
N ASP A 110 18.35 -5.60 -29.31
CA ASP A 110 17.34 -6.06 -28.34
C ASP A 110 17.93 -6.36 -26.94
N GLU A 111 19.14 -6.89 -26.87
CA GLU A 111 19.82 -7.17 -25.60
C GLU A 111 20.11 -5.88 -24.82
N PRO A 112 20.83 -4.87 -25.37
CA PRO A 112 21.07 -3.61 -24.66
C PRO A 112 19.78 -2.85 -24.32
N LEU A 113 18.75 -2.94 -25.17
CA LEU A 113 17.44 -2.33 -24.89
C LEU A 113 16.81 -2.96 -23.65
N SER A 114 16.88 -4.29 -23.54
CA SER A 114 16.36 -5.03 -22.39
C SER A 114 17.12 -4.70 -21.11
N GLU A 115 18.44 -4.65 -21.17
CA GLU A 115 19.30 -4.25 -20.05
C GLU A 115 19.04 -2.82 -19.60
N PHE A 116 18.93 -1.87 -20.54
CA PHE A 116 18.65 -0.47 -20.25
C PHE A 116 17.37 -0.29 -19.44
N PHE A 117 16.26 -0.89 -19.86
CA PHE A 117 15.00 -0.80 -19.12
C PHE A 117 15.05 -1.50 -17.76
N GLN A 118 15.82 -2.59 -17.63
CA GLN A 118 16.00 -3.25 -16.34
C GLN A 118 16.79 -2.38 -15.36
N ASP A 119 17.86 -1.73 -15.82
CA ASP A 119 18.67 -0.84 -14.99
C ASP A 119 17.89 0.43 -14.58
N MET A 120 17.05 0.95 -15.47
CA MET A 120 16.12 2.04 -15.13
C MET A 120 15.15 1.63 -14.02
N LYS A 121 14.49 0.47 -14.16
CA LYS A 121 13.56 -0.06 -13.15
C LYS A 121 14.25 -0.30 -11.81
N ASP A 122 15.40 -0.96 -11.83
CA ASP A 122 16.22 -1.22 -10.64
C ASP A 122 16.58 0.08 -9.90
N SER A 123 17.09 1.07 -10.62
CA SER A 123 17.44 2.38 -10.07
C SER A 123 16.24 3.08 -9.44
N TYR A 124 15.10 3.05 -10.12
CA TYR A 124 13.85 3.63 -9.62
C TYR A 124 13.33 2.92 -8.37
N TYR A 125 13.32 1.59 -8.36
CA TYR A 125 12.85 0.82 -7.21
C TYR A 125 13.77 1.00 -6.00
N LYS A 126 15.09 1.06 -6.19
CA LYS A 126 16.04 1.39 -5.12
C LYS A 126 15.76 2.76 -4.51
N SER A 127 15.55 3.77 -5.35
CA SER A 127 15.15 5.12 -4.89
C SER A 127 13.83 5.07 -4.12
N SER A 128 12.86 4.28 -4.61
CA SER A 128 11.57 4.10 -3.95
C SER A 128 11.67 3.41 -2.59
N VAL A 129 12.62 2.49 -2.40
CA VAL A 129 12.92 1.90 -1.06
C VAL A 129 13.41 2.98 -0.10
N MET A 130 14.34 3.84 -0.56
CA MET A 130 14.87 4.93 0.27
C MET A 130 13.76 5.92 0.65
N MET A 131 12.89 6.24 -0.31
CA MET A 131 11.74 7.12 -0.14
C MET A 131 10.73 6.55 0.87
N LEU A 132 10.38 5.27 0.74
CA LEU A 132 9.49 4.56 1.66
C LEU A 132 10.02 4.57 3.10
N TYR A 133 11.29 4.22 3.29
CA TYR A 133 11.90 4.22 4.62
C TYR A 133 11.95 5.63 5.23
N SER A 134 12.29 6.64 4.41
CA SER A 134 12.33 8.03 4.87
C SER A 134 10.96 8.52 5.30
N LEU A 135 9.89 8.16 4.58
CA LEU A 135 8.51 8.47 4.96
C LEU A 135 8.14 7.78 6.29
N LEU A 136 8.45 6.49 6.44
CA LEU A 136 8.22 5.78 7.69
C LEU A 136 8.89 6.48 8.88
N GLU A 137 10.17 6.81 8.74
CA GLU A 137 10.96 7.45 9.79
C GLU A 137 10.41 8.84 10.14
N SER A 138 10.12 9.68 9.14
CA SER A 138 9.64 11.05 9.36
C SER A 138 8.26 11.09 10.01
N GLU A 139 7.34 10.21 9.56
CA GLU A 139 5.97 10.19 10.08
C GLU A 139 5.94 9.58 11.49
N LEU A 140 6.78 8.58 11.78
CA LEU A 140 6.90 8.02 13.13
C LEU A 140 7.46 9.05 14.12
N LYS A 141 8.46 9.83 13.71
CA LYS A 141 8.99 10.95 14.49
C LYS A 141 7.92 12.02 14.74
N THR A 142 7.16 12.36 13.70
CA THR A 142 6.06 13.34 13.79
C THR A 142 5.00 12.89 14.79
N LEU A 143 4.59 11.62 14.72
CA LEU A 143 3.63 11.03 15.67
C LEU A 143 4.12 11.12 17.11
N CYS A 144 5.39 10.79 17.37
CA CYS A 144 5.95 10.88 18.72
C CYS A 144 5.91 12.31 19.26
N GLY A 145 6.24 13.32 18.44
CA GLY A 145 6.16 14.73 18.83
C GLY A 145 4.73 15.20 19.08
N LEU A 146 3.75 14.74 18.28
CA LEU A 146 2.34 15.02 18.53
C LEU A 146 1.88 14.44 19.87
N LEU A 147 2.23 13.19 20.17
CA LEU A 147 1.87 12.52 21.42
C LEU A 147 2.56 13.14 22.63
N GLN A 148 3.80 13.60 22.48
CA GLN A 148 4.51 14.37 23.49
C GLN A 148 3.72 15.62 23.87
N ASN A 149 3.31 16.41 22.87
CA ASN A 149 2.58 17.65 23.07
C ASN A 149 1.18 17.41 23.66
N GLU A 150 0.42 16.47 23.09
CA GLU A 150 -0.96 16.19 23.52
C GLU A 150 -1.02 15.70 24.99
N LYS A 151 0.00 14.95 25.42
CA LYS A 151 0.11 14.43 26.79
C LYS A 151 0.93 15.33 27.71
N SER A 152 1.44 16.47 27.20
CA SER A 152 2.33 17.38 27.94
C SER A 152 3.53 16.65 28.59
N ILE A 153 4.13 15.71 27.86
CA ILE A 153 5.29 14.93 28.32
C ILE A 153 6.56 15.77 28.17
N GLN A 154 7.37 15.84 29.23
CA GLN A 154 8.60 16.63 29.24
C GLN A 154 9.72 16.01 28.41
N LEU A 155 9.88 14.68 28.46
CA LEU A 155 10.90 13.97 27.70
C LEU A 155 10.51 13.88 26.22
N GLY A 156 11.44 14.24 25.33
CA GLY A 156 11.30 14.14 23.88
C GLY A 156 12.10 12.99 23.28
N LEU A 157 12.04 12.86 21.95
CA LEU A 157 12.82 11.84 21.22
C LEU A 157 14.33 12.14 21.26
N GLU A 158 14.68 13.42 21.28
CA GLU A 158 16.04 13.95 21.35
C GLU A 158 16.80 13.50 22.60
N ASP A 159 16.09 13.20 23.70
CA ASP A 159 16.69 12.77 24.96
C ASP A 159 17.25 11.34 24.92
N PHE A 160 16.94 10.57 23.86
CA PHE A 160 17.33 9.16 23.73
C PHE A 160 18.70 8.95 23.05
N GLY A 161 19.32 10.01 22.51
CA GLY A 161 20.75 10.04 22.14
C GLY A 161 21.24 8.98 21.14
N SER A 162 20.40 8.51 20.20
CA SER A 162 20.76 7.45 19.25
C SER A 162 20.55 7.87 17.79
N ARG A 163 21.35 7.27 16.89
CA ARG A 163 21.28 7.48 15.43
C ARG A 163 20.19 6.67 14.74
N ASP A 164 19.66 5.65 15.41
CA ASP A 164 18.58 4.82 14.87
C ASP A 164 17.22 5.43 15.27
N TYR A 165 16.74 6.35 14.45
CA TYR A 165 15.50 7.09 14.73
C TYR A 165 14.27 6.18 14.82
N MET A 166 14.23 5.10 14.04
CA MET A 166 13.11 4.16 14.06
C MET A 166 13.07 3.40 15.38
N ALA A 167 14.20 2.79 15.78
CA ALA A 167 14.29 2.07 17.05
C ALA A 167 14.07 3.00 18.25
N VAL A 168 14.58 4.23 18.18
CA VAL A 168 14.36 5.26 19.22
C VAL A 168 12.88 5.61 19.32
N SER A 169 12.20 5.81 18.19
CA SER A 169 10.78 6.18 18.21
C SER A 169 9.91 5.05 18.77
N ILE A 170 10.17 3.79 18.40
CA ILE A 170 9.48 2.63 18.98
C ILE A 170 9.74 2.54 20.49
N LYS A 171 10.99 2.73 20.92
CA LYS A 171 11.36 2.73 22.34
C LYS A 171 10.68 3.86 23.12
N TYR A 172 10.58 5.05 22.52
CA TYR A 172 9.88 6.20 23.10
C TYR A 172 8.39 5.92 23.28
N LEU A 173 7.72 5.38 22.24
CA LEU A 173 6.32 4.96 22.32
C LEU A 173 6.08 3.95 23.45
N LYS A 174 7.00 3.01 23.63
CA LYS A 174 6.93 1.98 24.68
C LYS A 174 7.18 2.52 26.09
N LEU A 175 8.25 3.30 26.28
CA LEU A 175 8.75 3.65 27.63
C LEU A 175 8.25 4.99 28.14
N VAL A 176 7.88 5.91 27.24
CA VAL A 176 7.51 7.29 27.60
C VAL A 176 6.03 7.52 27.36
N VAL A 177 5.53 7.17 26.17
CA VAL A 177 4.10 7.24 25.87
C VAL A 177 3.33 6.10 26.55
N LEU A 178 4.04 5.05 26.97
CA LEU A 178 3.51 3.87 27.69
C LEU A 178 2.49 3.07 26.87
N LEU A 179 2.75 2.87 25.58
CA LEU A 179 1.95 1.97 24.74
C LEU A 179 2.31 0.50 25.02
N GLU A 180 1.29 -0.35 25.02
CA GLU A 180 1.44 -1.81 25.09
C GLU A 180 1.82 -2.35 23.71
N MET A 181 3.10 -2.59 23.46
CA MET A 181 3.64 -2.82 22.10
C MET A 181 3.49 -4.26 21.56
N ILE A 182 2.75 -5.15 22.24
CA ILE A 182 2.65 -6.58 21.87
C ILE A 182 2.16 -6.74 20.43
N GLU A 183 1.22 -5.91 19.99
CA GLU A 183 0.68 -5.92 18.63
C GLU A 183 1.68 -5.41 17.57
N ILE A 184 2.70 -4.65 17.97
CA ILE A 184 3.72 -4.02 17.13
C ILE A 184 4.94 -4.91 16.93
N ASP A 185 5.31 -5.74 17.91
CA ASP A 185 6.48 -6.65 17.85
C ASP A 185 6.60 -7.43 16.52
N PRO A 186 5.51 -7.96 15.90
CA PRO A 186 5.61 -8.65 14.62
C PRO A 186 6.14 -7.79 13.45
N PHE A 187 6.02 -6.47 13.53
CA PHE A 187 6.50 -5.55 12.51
C PHE A 187 7.99 -5.23 12.66
N GLU A 188 8.60 -5.44 13.83
CA GLU A 188 10.01 -5.08 14.07
C GLU A 188 10.95 -5.75 13.06
N ASN A 189 10.73 -7.03 12.76
CA ASN A 189 11.53 -7.75 11.77
C ASN A 189 11.35 -7.19 10.35
N ILE A 190 10.12 -6.82 9.98
CA ILE A 190 9.81 -6.27 8.65
C ILE A 190 10.48 -4.91 8.48
N LEU A 191 10.35 -4.06 9.49
CA LEU A 191 10.94 -2.72 9.50
C LEU A 191 12.47 -2.77 9.56
N GLY A 192 13.04 -3.70 10.34
CA GLY A 192 14.47 -3.95 10.40
C GLY A 192 15.05 -4.47 9.08
N ASP A 193 14.33 -5.36 8.39
CA ASP A 193 14.71 -5.83 7.06
C ASP A 193 14.70 -4.66 6.05
N LEU A 194 13.67 -3.79 6.08
CA LEU A 194 13.61 -2.58 5.25
C LEU A 194 14.76 -1.60 5.55
N GLN A 195 15.05 -1.36 6.83
CA GLN A 195 16.15 -0.50 7.27
C GLN A 195 17.51 -1.04 6.79
N ASN A 196 17.75 -2.34 6.95
CA ASN A 196 18.98 -2.98 6.50
C ASN A 196 19.15 -2.84 4.98
N LEU A 197 18.10 -3.15 4.20
CA LEU A 197 18.11 -2.95 2.75
C LEU A 197 18.43 -1.48 2.40
N ARG A 198 17.71 -0.52 2.98
CA ARG A 198 17.96 0.92 2.76
C ARG A 198 19.40 1.29 3.08
N ASN A 199 19.95 0.81 4.18
CA ASN A 199 21.33 1.11 4.57
C ASN A 199 22.34 0.56 3.56
N ARG A 200 22.12 -0.64 3.00
CA ARG A 200 22.95 -1.18 1.92
C ARG A 200 22.85 -0.36 0.63
N LEU A 201 21.64 0.04 0.26
CA LEU A 201 21.43 0.86 -0.93
C LEU A 201 22.10 2.24 -0.82
N VAL A 202 22.02 2.88 0.36
CA VAL A 202 22.57 4.22 0.58
C VAL A 202 24.09 4.21 0.80
N HIS A 203 24.58 3.34 1.69
CA HIS A 203 25.98 3.40 2.13
C HIS A 203 26.91 2.55 1.28
N ASP A 204 26.42 1.44 0.76
CA ASP A 204 27.22 0.51 -0.04
C ASP A 204 26.85 0.59 -1.54
N GLN A 205 26.05 1.58 -1.95
CA GLN A 205 25.53 1.74 -3.33
C GLN A 205 24.82 0.49 -3.88
N GLY A 206 24.26 -0.33 -2.98
CA GLY A 206 23.66 -1.61 -3.32
C GLY A 206 24.65 -2.74 -3.62
N LEU A 207 25.95 -2.55 -3.38
CA LEU A 207 26.97 -3.59 -3.45
C LEU A 207 27.18 -4.23 -2.08
N VAL A 208 27.24 -5.54 -2.01
CA VAL A 208 27.34 -6.29 -0.75
C VAL A 208 28.57 -7.20 -0.79
N SER A 209 29.47 -7.02 0.19
CA SER A 209 30.60 -7.94 0.40
C SER A 209 30.13 -9.27 0.99
N GLU A 210 30.93 -10.31 0.84
CA GLU A 210 30.62 -11.65 1.37
C GLU A 210 30.30 -11.65 2.87
N SER A 211 31.05 -10.88 3.67
CA SER A 211 30.83 -10.70 5.11
C SER A 211 29.48 -10.09 5.49
N LYS A 212 28.86 -9.32 4.58
CA LYS A 212 27.57 -8.64 4.77
C LYS A 212 26.41 -9.41 4.11
N LEU A 213 26.71 -10.47 3.36
CA LEU A 213 25.76 -11.22 2.54
C LEU A 213 24.66 -11.90 3.36
N ALA A 214 25.01 -12.43 4.53
CA ALA A 214 24.07 -13.13 5.40
C ALA A 214 22.86 -12.25 5.78
N GLY A 215 23.09 -10.95 6.03
CA GLY A 215 22.02 -10.02 6.42
C GLY A 215 21.06 -9.66 5.29
N ILE A 216 21.50 -9.68 4.03
CA ILE A 216 20.66 -9.35 2.87
C ILE A 216 19.98 -10.59 2.28
N LYS A 217 20.59 -11.77 2.44
CA LYS A 217 20.09 -13.03 1.87
C LYS A 217 18.68 -13.37 2.36
N LYS A 218 18.40 -13.17 3.64
CA LYS A 218 17.05 -13.34 4.22
C LYS A 218 16.01 -12.46 3.52
N ILE A 219 16.36 -11.20 3.26
CA ILE A 219 15.48 -10.22 2.59
C ILE A 219 15.19 -10.69 1.17
N VAL A 220 16.23 -11.08 0.43
CA VAL A 220 16.14 -11.60 -0.95
C VAL A 220 15.25 -12.84 -1.02
N GLU A 221 15.46 -13.82 -0.13
CA GLU A 221 14.66 -15.05 -0.06
C GLU A 221 13.18 -14.76 0.25
N SER A 222 12.90 -13.83 1.15
CA SER A 222 11.53 -13.43 1.50
C SER A 222 10.82 -12.60 0.44
N SER A 223 11.56 -12.02 -0.53
CA SER A 223 11.03 -11.08 -1.52
C SER A 223 10.22 -11.73 -2.65
N GLY A 224 10.18 -13.06 -2.74
CA GLY A 224 9.46 -13.75 -3.81
C GLY A 224 10.02 -13.50 -5.22
N ARG A 225 11.35 -13.38 -5.35
CA ARG A 225 12.09 -13.01 -6.58
C ARG A 225 11.87 -11.57 -7.05
N ALA A 226 11.39 -10.68 -6.19
CA ALA A 226 11.35 -9.26 -6.50
C ALA A 226 12.74 -8.61 -6.37
N ILE A 227 13.61 -9.18 -5.53
CA ILE A 227 14.99 -8.77 -5.32
C ILE A 227 15.90 -9.96 -5.63
N GLU A 228 17.04 -9.72 -6.28
CA GLU A 228 18.08 -10.71 -6.50
C GLU A 228 19.47 -10.15 -6.17
N LEU A 229 20.43 -11.06 -5.98
CA LEU A 229 21.84 -10.74 -5.79
C LEU A 229 22.60 -11.21 -7.03
N VAL A 230 23.13 -10.26 -7.79
CA VAL A 230 23.89 -10.53 -9.01
C VAL A 230 25.38 -10.47 -8.69
N PRO A 231 26.17 -11.53 -8.95
CA PRO A 231 27.61 -11.50 -8.74
C PRO A 231 28.28 -10.38 -9.56
N GLN A 232 29.14 -9.59 -8.91
CA GLN A 232 29.96 -8.55 -9.54
C GLN A 232 31.38 -8.60 -8.98
N ARG A 233 32.26 -9.35 -9.66
CA ARG A 233 33.66 -9.58 -9.23
C ARG A 233 33.73 -10.06 -7.77
N GLU A 234 34.15 -9.19 -6.84
CA GLU A 234 34.31 -9.48 -5.41
C GLU A 234 33.06 -9.13 -4.57
N PHE A 235 32.02 -8.59 -5.21
CA PHE A 235 30.79 -8.12 -4.56
C PHE A 235 29.54 -8.80 -5.14
N TRP A 236 28.42 -8.60 -4.46
CA TRP A 236 27.08 -8.95 -4.93
C TRP A 236 26.26 -7.68 -5.07
N ALA A 237 25.78 -7.39 -6.27
CA ALA A 237 24.90 -6.26 -6.53
C ALA A 237 23.45 -6.65 -6.21
N ILE A 238 22.80 -5.86 -5.37
CA ILE A 238 21.36 -5.95 -5.13
C ILE A 238 20.66 -5.42 -6.38
N LYS A 239 19.80 -6.23 -7.00
CA LYS A 239 18.93 -5.82 -8.10
C LYS A 239 17.47 -5.98 -7.70
N ILE A 240 16.64 -4.97 -7.96
CA ILE A 240 15.20 -5.02 -7.72
C ILE A 240 14.49 -5.04 -9.07
N TYR A 241 13.73 -6.09 -9.34
CA TYR A 241 13.10 -6.32 -10.64
C TYR A 241 11.59 -6.09 -10.65
N LYS A 242 10.94 -6.20 -9.49
CA LYS A 242 9.48 -6.14 -9.38
C LYS A 242 9.03 -5.13 -8.33
N PRO A 243 7.94 -4.40 -8.59
CA PRO A 243 7.38 -3.46 -7.62
C PRO A 243 6.72 -4.19 -6.44
N ASP A 244 6.38 -5.48 -6.55
CA ASP A 244 5.66 -6.27 -5.54
C ASP A 244 6.27 -6.18 -4.14
N PHE A 245 7.60 -6.13 -4.05
CA PHE A 245 8.30 -5.94 -2.78
C PHE A 245 7.97 -4.58 -2.16
N LEU A 246 7.99 -3.49 -2.95
CA LEU A 246 7.64 -2.16 -2.48
C LEU A 246 6.17 -2.09 -2.06
N LEU A 247 5.27 -2.61 -2.88
CA LEU A 247 3.82 -2.61 -2.60
C LEU A 247 3.49 -3.39 -1.31
N SER A 248 4.17 -4.52 -1.11
CA SER A 248 4.05 -5.29 0.14
C SER A 248 4.52 -4.49 1.36
N ASN A 249 5.59 -3.70 1.22
CA ASN A 249 6.08 -2.87 2.32
C ASN A 249 5.22 -1.62 2.58
N TYR A 250 4.59 -1.01 1.57
CA TYR A 250 3.55 0.00 1.79
C TYR A 250 2.36 -0.57 2.57
N THR A 251 1.94 -1.80 2.24
CA THR A 251 0.91 -2.52 3.01
C THR A 251 1.34 -2.74 4.47
N ASN A 252 2.58 -3.20 4.70
CA ASN A 252 3.11 -3.38 6.04
C ASN A 252 3.17 -2.07 6.84
N MET A 253 3.56 -0.96 6.18
CA MET A 253 3.59 0.37 6.79
C MET A 253 2.18 0.83 7.21
N ARG A 254 1.16 0.64 6.36
CA ARG A 254 -0.24 0.93 6.70
C ARG A 254 -0.69 0.14 7.92
N LEU A 255 -0.41 -1.15 7.94
CA LEU A 255 -0.79 -2.04 9.05
C LEU A 255 -0.07 -1.66 10.34
N PHE A 256 1.22 -1.32 10.28
CA PHE A 256 1.99 -0.84 11.42
C PHE A 256 1.37 0.42 12.03
N PHE A 257 1.11 1.46 11.22
CA PHE A 257 0.49 2.69 11.73
C PHE A 257 -0.96 2.49 12.16
N GLN A 258 -1.69 1.57 11.53
CA GLN A 258 -3.03 1.22 11.97
C GLN A 258 -3.01 0.57 13.36
N GLU A 259 -2.09 -0.35 13.65
CA GLU A 259 -1.97 -0.90 15.01
C GLU A 259 -1.51 0.17 16.02
N LEU A 260 -0.63 1.10 15.62
CA LEU A 260 -0.28 2.24 16.47
C LEU A 260 -1.50 3.11 16.80
N PHE A 261 -2.34 3.39 15.81
CA PHE A 261 -3.61 4.10 16.02
C PHE A 261 -4.44 3.39 17.11
N TRP A 262 -4.61 2.07 16.97
CA TRP A 262 -5.41 1.27 17.91
C TRP A 262 -4.87 1.30 19.33
N LEU A 263 -3.55 1.22 19.48
CA LEU A 263 -2.90 1.28 20.80
C LEU A 263 -3.04 2.65 21.45
N ILE A 264 -2.89 3.72 20.68
CA ILE A 264 -3.06 5.09 21.16
C ILE A 264 -4.51 5.31 21.60
N ASP A 265 -5.47 4.90 20.78
CA ASP A 265 -6.88 5.10 21.09
C ASP A 265 -7.34 4.22 22.26
N LYS A 266 -6.86 2.96 22.37
CA LYS A 266 -7.09 2.09 23.54
C LYS A 266 -6.63 2.76 24.83
N GLN A 267 -5.44 3.36 24.83
CA GLN A 267 -4.92 4.07 26.00
C GLN A 267 -5.78 5.29 26.37
N ASN A 268 -6.40 5.92 25.38
CA ASN A 268 -7.35 7.03 25.54
C ASN A 268 -8.81 6.54 25.72
N ASN A 269 -9.02 5.30 26.17
CA ASN A 269 -10.33 4.68 26.37
C ASN A 269 -11.26 4.74 25.13
N TYR A 270 -10.66 4.59 23.94
CA TYR A 270 -11.33 4.61 22.64
C TYR A 270 -12.10 5.92 22.35
N ASN A 271 -11.59 7.06 22.83
CA ASN A 271 -12.22 8.36 22.64
C ASN A 271 -12.32 8.75 21.15
N LEU A 272 -11.28 8.52 20.34
CA LEU A 272 -11.31 8.86 18.91
C LEU A 272 -12.33 7.98 18.17
N LEU A 273 -12.30 6.67 18.41
CA LEU A 273 -13.32 5.76 17.88
C LEU A 273 -14.73 6.18 18.28
N SER A 274 -14.93 6.52 19.55
CA SER A 274 -16.24 6.95 20.05
C SER A 274 -16.72 8.19 19.30
N GLN A 275 -15.87 9.21 19.12
CA GLN A 275 -16.23 10.42 18.37
C GLN A 275 -16.57 10.12 16.90
N GLN A 276 -15.81 9.26 16.24
CA GLN A 276 -16.07 8.85 14.86
C GLN A 276 -17.41 8.11 14.74
N LEU A 277 -17.68 7.16 15.63
CA LEU A 277 -18.95 6.43 15.63
C LEU A 277 -20.13 7.35 15.97
N THR A 278 -19.98 8.27 16.93
CA THR A 278 -21.01 9.27 17.23
C THR A 278 -21.29 10.13 16.01
N HIS A 279 -20.28 10.60 15.29
CA HIS A 279 -20.47 11.36 14.05
C HIS A 279 -21.16 10.52 12.96
N MET A 280 -20.78 9.24 12.80
CA MET A 280 -21.45 8.32 11.87
C MET A 280 -22.95 8.16 12.17
N PHE A 281 -23.31 8.02 13.45
CA PHE A 281 -24.70 7.87 13.84
C PHE A 281 -25.41 9.20 14.04
N GLY A 282 -24.68 10.32 14.01
CA GLY A 282 -25.20 11.68 14.08
C GLY A 282 -26.17 12.01 12.94
N PHE A 283 -25.95 11.41 11.77
CA PHE A 283 -26.89 11.47 10.65
C PHE A 283 -28.30 10.95 11.02
N VAL A 284 -28.39 9.97 11.93
CA VAL A 284 -29.66 9.38 12.40
C VAL A 284 -30.26 10.21 13.53
N ASN A 285 -29.40 10.72 14.42
CA ASN A 285 -29.77 11.64 15.49
C ASN A 285 -28.52 12.43 15.94
N PRO A 286 -28.52 13.77 15.86
CA PRO A 286 -27.39 14.60 16.30
C PRO A 286 -26.99 14.40 17.77
N ASN A 287 -27.93 13.98 18.61
CA ASN A 287 -27.75 13.76 20.06
C ASN A 287 -27.46 12.28 20.39
N VAL A 288 -27.03 11.48 19.42
CA VAL A 288 -26.64 10.09 19.67
C VAL A 288 -25.45 10.02 20.65
N SER A 289 -25.51 9.09 21.58
CA SER A 289 -24.39 8.79 22.48
C SER A 289 -24.08 7.30 22.49
N LEU A 290 -22.82 6.98 22.77
CA LEU A 290 -22.31 5.62 22.85
C LEU A 290 -22.16 5.20 24.31
N SER A 291 -22.57 3.97 24.63
CA SER A 291 -22.27 3.31 25.89
C SER A 291 -21.63 1.94 25.64
N ASN A 292 -20.87 1.45 26.62
CA ASN A 292 -20.33 0.08 26.63
C ASN A 292 -19.46 -0.26 25.40
N LEU A 293 -18.67 0.71 24.92
CA LEU A 293 -17.74 0.49 23.80
C LEU A 293 -16.65 -0.50 24.22
N THR A 294 -16.61 -1.63 23.53
CA THR A 294 -15.60 -2.68 23.71
C THR A 294 -14.96 -3.01 22.37
N VAL A 295 -13.64 -3.22 22.39
CA VAL A 295 -12.86 -3.64 21.23
C VAL A 295 -12.12 -4.92 21.58
N SER A 296 -12.28 -5.96 20.78
CA SER A 296 -11.63 -7.26 20.96
C SER A 296 -10.95 -7.74 19.68
N ASN A 297 -9.90 -8.54 19.83
CA ASN A 297 -9.19 -9.17 18.73
C ASN A 297 -9.83 -10.54 18.40
N SER A 298 -9.77 -10.96 17.13
CA SER A 298 -10.10 -12.34 16.74
C SER A 298 -9.26 -13.34 17.54
N PRO A 299 -9.86 -14.40 18.12
CA PRO A 299 -9.11 -15.46 18.79
C PRO A 299 -8.28 -16.32 17.82
N GLN A 300 -8.49 -16.19 16.51
CA GLN A 300 -7.79 -16.99 15.48
C GLN A 300 -7.14 -16.07 14.43
N GLY A 301 -5.80 -16.04 14.43
CA GLY A 301 -5.00 -15.38 13.39
C GLY A 301 -3.55 -15.12 13.80
N VAL A 302 -2.63 -16.05 13.51
CA VAL A 302 -1.18 -15.85 13.69
C VAL A 302 -0.61 -14.88 12.64
N LYS A 303 -1.27 -14.74 11.47
CA LYS A 303 -0.83 -13.86 10.39
C LYS A 303 -1.35 -12.43 10.59
N ILE A 304 -0.45 -11.44 10.54
CA ILE A 304 -0.74 -10.00 10.69
C ILE A 304 -1.93 -9.60 9.79
N ASN A 305 -1.88 -9.93 8.50
CA ASN A 305 -2.89 -9.63 7.47
C ASN A 305 -4.19 -10.46 7.60
N SER A 306 -4.49 -11.01 8.77
CA SER A 306 -5.73 -11.75 9.04
C SER A 306 -6.39 -11.35 10.35
N ARG A 307 -5.76 -10.45 11.12
CA ARG A 307 -6.30 -9.97 12.39
C ARG A 307 -7.61 -9.22 12.11
N LYS A 308 -8.62 -9.56 12.90
CA LYS A 308 -9.90 -8.85 12.90
C LYS A 308 -10.06 -8.13 14.24
N LYS A 309 -10.55 -6.90 14.20
CA LYS A 309 -11.01 -6.16 15.37
C LYS A 309 -12.53 -6.23 15.40
N TYR A 310 -13.08 -6.61 16.53
CA TYR A 310 -14.51 -6.64 16.79
C TYR A 310 -14.83 -5.51 17.75
N ILE A 311 -15.63 -4.57 17.29
CA ILE A 311 -16.17 -3.49 18.11
C ILE A 311 -17.59 -3.87 18.48
N GLN A 312 -17.95 -3.68 19.73
CA GLN A 312 -19.31 -3.80 20.22
C GLN A 312 -19.62 -2.55 21.04
N THR A 313 -20.78 -1.94 20.80
CA THR A 313 -21.22 -0.73 21.50
C THR A 313 -22.73 -0.66 21.51
N GLU A 314 -23.28 0.10 22.44
CA GLU A 314 -24.69 0.47 22.50
C GLU A 314 -24.85 1.93 22.06
N LEU A 315 -25.85 2.20 21.22
CA LEU A 315 -26.26 3.55 20.81
C LEU A 315 -27.51 3.97 21.57
N ASN A 316 -27.45 5.14 22.19
CA ASN A 316 -28.56 5.75 22.92
C ASN A 316 -29.09 6.97 22.16
N PHE A 317 -30.42 7.01 21.97
CA PHE A 317 -31.11 8.07 21.24
C PHE A 317 -32.07 8.81 22.19
N PRO A 318 -31.65 9.94 22.81
CA PRO A 318 -32.34 10.52 23.96
C PRO A 318 -33.76 11.06 23.69
N GLU A 319 -34.07 11.45 22.44
CA GLU A 319 -35.32 12.14 22.10
C GLU A 319 -36.48 11.22 21.72
N THR A 320 -36.33 9.90 21.86
CA THR A 320 -37.36 8.94 21.46
C THR A 320 -37.89 8.18 22.69
N PRO A 321 -39.04 8.59 23.26
CA PRO A 321 -39.66 7.89 24.39
C PRO A 321 -39.88 6.41 24.04
N GLY A 322 -39.30 5.51 24.85
CA GLY A 322 -39.37 4.06 24.63
C GLY A 322 -38.37 3.50 23.61
N SER A 323 -37.44 4.31 23.09
CA SER A 323 -36.34 3.76 22.29
C SER A 323 -35.41 2.93 23.18
N LYS A 324 -35.28 1.65 22.84
CA LYS A 324 -34.28 0.78 23.43
C LYS A 324 -32.91 1.16 22.87
N ALA A 325 -31.88 1.03 23.70
CA ALA A 325 -30.50 1.13 23.27
C ALA A 325 -30.27 0.17 22.09
N LEU A 326 -29.63 0.67 21.04
CA LEU A 326 -29.36 -0.12 19.86
C LEU A 326 -27.96 -0.73 19.98
N ASN A 327 -27.91 -2.05 20.14
CA ASN A 327 -26.65 -2.77 20.08
C ASN A 327 -26.11 -2.73 18.66
N VAL A 328 -24.85 -2.33 18.51
CA VAL A 328 -24.11 -2.32 17.26
C VAL A 328 -22.82 -3.11 17.45
N SER A 329 -22.63 -4.13 16.60
CA SER A 329 -21.31 -4.73 16.41
C SER A 329 -20.72 -4.24 15.09
N ILE A 330 -19.43 -3.99 15.05
CA ILE A 330 -18.67 -3.68 13.82
C ILE A 330 -17.46 -4.61 13.78
N ILE A 331 -17.17 -5.17 12.61
CA ILE A 331 -16.01 -6.03 12.40
C ILE A 331 -15.09 -5.33 11.41
N PHE A 332 -13.84 -5.12 11.80
CA PHE A 332 -12.78 -4.65 10.92
C PHE A 332 -11.85 -5.83 10.61
N GLY A 333 -11.83 -6.26 9.35
CA GLY A 333 -10.79 -7.19 8.88
C GLY A 333 -9.51 -6.42 8.51
N GLN A 334 -8.37 -7.09 8.44
CA GLN A 334 -7.14 -6.56 7.84
C GLN A 334 -6.82 -7.38 6.59
N GLY A 335 -7.54 -7.19 5.48
CA GLY A 335 -7.24 -7.88 4.22
C GLY A 335 -8.16 -7.47 3.06
N PRO A 336 -7.97 -8.01 1.84
CA PRO A 336 -8.88 -7.76 0.73
C PRO A 336 -10.29 -8.27 1.07
N GLY A 337 -11.28 -7.37 1.08
CA GLY A 337 -12.68 -7.71 1.37
C GLY A 337 -13.12 -7.47 2.82
N ASN A 338 -12.72 -6.37 3.44
CA ASN A 338 -13.10 -6.02 4.81
C ASN A 338 -14.59 -5.83 4.98
N LYS A 339 -15.19 -6.64 5.86
CA LYS A 339 -16.63 -6.68 6.10
C LYS A 339 -17.00 -5.92 7.37
N ILE A 340 -17.50 -4.70 7.22
CA ILE A 340 -18.13 -3.98 8.32
C ILE A 340 -19.55 -4.53 8.48
N LYS A 341 -19.73 -5.37 9.50
CA LYS A 341 -20.99 -6.03 9.82
C LYS A 341 -21.73 -5.35 10.96
N PHE A 342 -22.62 -4.42 10.65
CA PHE A 342 -23.58 -3.89 11.65
C PHE A 342 -24.63 -4.93 11.98
N THR A 343 -24.77 -5.27 13.26
CA THR A 343 -25.82 -6.17 13.77
C THR A 343 -26.67 -5.37 14.75
N PHE A 344 -27.98 -5.25 14.49
CA PHE A 344 -28.93 -4.47 15.29
C PHE A 344 -29.82 -5.44 16.06
N LYS A 345 -29.86 -5.37 17.40
CA LYS A 345 -30.73 -6.26 18.20
C LYS A 345 -32.09 -5.61 18.52
N ASP A 346 -33.14 -6.22 17.97
CA ASP A 346 -34.58 -6.24 18.30
C ASP A 346 -35.55 -5.04 18.18
N GLY A 347 -36.74 -5.39 17.69
CA GLY A 347 -38.06 -4.81 17.99
C GLY A 347 -38.56 -3.64 17.15
N LEU A 348 -37.70 -2.71 16.76
CA LEU A 348 -38.17 -1.49 16.09
C LEU A 348 -38.40 -1.72 14.60
N HIS A 349 -39.54 -1.25 14.10
CA HIS A 349 -39.61 -0.72 12.74
C HIS A 349 -38.38 0.18 12.56
N LEU A 350 -37.39 -0.30 11.81
CA LEU A 350 -36.16 0.45 11.55
C LEU A 350 -36.59 1.87 11.17
N ARG A 351 -36.20 2.85 11.99
CA ARG A 351 -36.41 4.27 11.68
C ARG A 351 -35.97 4.47 10.23
N GLU A 352 -36.74 5.24 9.47
CA GLU A 352 -36.44 5.43 8.05
C GLU A 352 -35.01 5.95 7.87
N ASP A 353 -34.52 6.77 8.80
CA ASP A 353 -33.13 7.25 8.85
C ASP A 353 -32.09 6.14 9.00
N LEU A 354 -32.36 5.07 9.77
CA LEU A 354 -31.46 3.91 9.87
C LEU A 354 -31.48 3.07 8.59
N LYS A 355 -32.64 2.95 7.94
CA LYS A 355 -32.71 2.30 6.61
C LYS A 355 -31.96 3.13 5.57
N ARG A 356 -32.04 4.46 5.63
CA ARG A 356 -31.28 5.37 4.78
C ARG A 356 -29.79 5.25 5.03
N LEU A 357 -29.35 5.27 6.29
CA LEU A 357 -27.94 5.07 6.66
C LEU A 357 -27.43 3.73 6.12
N LYS A 358 -28.20 2.63 6.32
CA LYS A 358 -27.90 1.33 5.74
C LYS A 358 -27.73 1.40 4.22
N LYS A 359 -28.75 1.91 3.53
CA LYS A 359 -28.77 1.94 2.07
C LYS A 359 -27.54 2.67 1.55
N ASN A 360 -27.23 3.83 2.10
CA ASN A 360 -26.07 4.60 1.69
C ASN A 360 -24.74 3.93 2.07
N LEU A 361 -24.65 3.24 3.20
CA LEU A 361 -23.48 2.42 3.53
C LEU A 361 -23.30 1.25 2.53
N GLU A 362 -24.38 0.67 2.00
CA GLU A 362 -24.31 -0.42 1.01
C GLU A 362 -24.01 0.09 -0.40
N THR A 363 -24.57 1.23 -0.81
CA THR A 363 -24.46 1.77 -2.17
C THR A 363 -23.27 2.71 -2.35
N SER A 364 -22.90 3.43 -1.31
CA SER A 364 -21.87 4.49 -1.32
C SER A 364 -21.01 4.45 -0.05
N PRO A 365 -20.44 3.28 0.32
CA PRO A 365 -19.63 3.13 1.54
C PRO A 365 -18.46 4.11 1.59
N GLU A 366 -17.95 4.55 0.44
CA GLU A 366 -16.85 5.49 0.34
C GLU A 366 -17.12 6.85 0.95
N VAL A 367 -18.36 7.34 0.95
CA VAL A 367 -18.69 8.64 1.57
C VAL A 367 -18.44 8.57 3.08
N ILE A 368 -18.94 7.53 3.75
CA ILE A 368 -18.71 7.33 5.19
C ILE A 368 -17.28 6.92 5.48
N LEU A 369 -16.71 5.98 4.72
CA LEU A 369 -15.37 5.47 5.01
C LEU A 369 -14.29 6.55 4.80
N ASN A 370 -14.48 7.45 3.83
CA ASN A 370 -13.53 8.54 3.59
C ASN A 370 -13.67 9.70 4.57
N ASN A 371 -14.87 9.95 5.11
CA ASN A 371 -15.13 11.12 5.94
C ASN A 371 -15.16 10.79 7.44
N VAL A 372 -15.52 9.56 7.82
CA VAL A 372 -15.73 9.16 9.22
C VAL A 372 -14.62 8.24 9.72
N LEU A 373 -14.21 7.25 8.93
CA LEU A 373 -13.28 6.19 9.37
C LEU A 373 -11.88 6.33 8.76
N LYS A 374 -11.58 7.49 8.17
CA LYS A 374 -10.27 7.76 7.58
C LYS A 374 -9.23 7.93 8.68
N GLY A 375 -8.05 7.33 8.49
CA GLY A 375 -7.01 7.22 9.53
C GLY A 375 -7.19 6.01 10.46
N PHE A 376 -8.43 5.57 10.71
CA PHE A 376 -8.76 4.36 11.47
C PHE A 376 -8.54 3.06 10.67
N TYR A 377 -8.71 3.17 9.34
CA TYR A 377 -8.72 2.04 8.43
C TYR A 377 -7.92 2.34 7.16
N MET A 378 -6.64 1.96 7.15
CA MET A 378 -5.67 2.38 6.13
C MET A 378 -5.61 1.50 4.86
N ASN A 379 -6.53 0.55 4.66
CA ASN A 379 -6.43 -0.44 3.60
C ASN A 379 -7.36 -0.15 2.39
N GLU A 380 -6.82 -0.14 1.17
CA GLU A 380 -7.58 0.02 -0.07
C GLU A 380 -8.17 -1.34 -0.53
N GLY A 381 -9.45 -1.38 -0.95
CA GLY A 381 -10.12 -2.61 -1.39
C GLY A 381 -11.32 -3.02 -0.51
N ARG A 382 -12.46 -2.33 -0.70
CA ARG A 382 -13.62 -2.34 0.19
C ARG A 382 -14.69 -3.34 -0.24
N ARG A 383 -15.26 -4.08 0.72
CA ARG A 383 -16.58 -4.75 0.60
C ARG A 383 -17.33 -4.67 1.92
N LEU A 384 -18.13 -3.63 2.10
CA LEU A 384 -19.01 -3.50 3.26
C LEU A 384 -20.07 -4.62 3.23
N GLU A 385 -20.31 -5.31 4.35
CA GLU A 385 -21.37 -6.33 4.45
C GLU A 385 -22.26 -6.02 5.65
N ILE A 386 -23.40 -5.35 5.42
CA ILE A 386 -24.31 -4.97 6.50
C ILE A 386 -25.34 -6.09 6.72
N LYS A 387 -25.48 -6.58 7.96
CA LYS A 387 -26.40 -7.67 8.31
C LYS A 387 -27.32 -7.32 9.47
N PHE A 388 -28.57 -7.00 9.16
CA PHE A 388 -29.62 -6.87 10.16
C PHE A 388 -30.07 -8.27 10.57
N SER A 389 -29.79 -8.67 11.81
CA SER A 389 -30.39 -9.85 12.40
C SER A 389 -31.65 -9.44 13.16
N LYS A 390 -32.76 -10.13 12.94
CA LYS A 390 -33.79 -10.25 13.97
C LYS A 390 -33.36 -11.42 14.87
N GLU A 391 -33.50 -11.29 16.18
CA GLU A 391 -33.45 -12.50 17.02
C GLU A 391 -34.73 -13.32 16.82
#